data_AF-A0AAE1AP92-F1
#
_entry.id   AF-A0AAE1AP92-F1
#
_cell.length_a   1.000
_cell.length_b   1.000
_cell.length_c   1.000
_cell.angle_alpha   90.00
_cell.angle_beta   90.00
_cell.angle_gamma   90.00
#
_symmetry.space_group_name_H-M   'P 1'
#
loop_
_entity.id
_entity.type
_entity.pdbx_description
1 polymer ?
#
loop_
_entity_poly.entity_id
_entity_poly.type
_entity_poly.pdbx_seq_one_letter_code
_entity_poly.pdbx_strand_id
1 'polypeptide(L)'
;MSICRSSDGQKLIEENNPKYLGITFDPRLTWKTHIDTCHQKGLTRTCILRKLAGLEWGADSNILKKTYTGYVRPVLEYGVTSWGMAAKSNVQKVISVQNQNLRIITGGMKSTPIRIMESQSQIESMLDRRDRKLLTERTKYKAQPTSKMHKRINNLNKGRLKRSSFAKESKLIETENEIIQEIKNLTPLETHASTPPWEKTTPN
;
A
#
# COMPACT_ATOMS: atom_id res chain seq x y z
N MET A 1 11.52 -33.05 -3.54
CA MET A 1 10.70 -32.03 -4.25
C MET A 1 9.24 -32.42 -4.08
N SER A 2 8.48 -31.66 -3.28
CA SER A 2 7.05 -31.92 -3.10
C SER A 2 6.31 -31.37 -4.32
N ILE A 3 5.67 -32.24 -5.10
CA ILE A 3 4.92 -31.86 -6.30
C ILE A 3 3.56 -31.32 -5.85
N CYS A 4 3.32 -30.02 -5.99
CA CYS A 4 2.02 -29.42 -5.75
C CYS A 4 1.02 -29.85 -6.84
N ARG A 5 -0.13 -30.40 -6.44
CA ARG A 5 -1.23 -30.82 -7.33
C ARG A 5 -2.47 -29.96 -7.07
N SER A 6 -3.25 -29.67 -8.12
CA SER A 6 -4.59 -29.08 -8.02
C SER A 6 -5.56 -30.03 -7.30
N SER A 7 -6.72 -29.54 -6.87
CA SER A 7 -7.85 -30.38 -6.41
C SER A 7 -8.23 -31.47 -7.42
N ASP A 8 -7.97 -31.20 -8.70
CA ASP A 8 -8.25 -32.10 -9.83
C ASP A 8 -7.06 -33.02 -10.18
N GLY A 9 -6.01 -33.05 -9.35
CA GLY A 9 -4.84 -33.92 -9.53
C GLY A 9 -3.80 -33.44 -10.56
N GLN A 10 -4.05 -32.35 -11.28
CA GLN A 10 -3.11 -31.78 -12.24
C GLN A 10 -1.86 -31.20 -11.55
N LYS A 11 -0.68 -31.41 -12.16
CA LYS A 11 0.59 -30.84 -11.67
C LYS A 11 0.59 -29.32 -11.90
N LEU A 12 0.78 -28.55 -10.84
CA LEU A 12 0.88 -27.09 -10.94
C LEU A 12 2.25 -26.70 -11.51
N ILE A 13 2.25 -25.76 -12.45
CA ILE A 13 3.47 -25.17 -12.99
C ILE A 13 3.98 -24.16 -11.96
N GLU A 14 5.24 -24.31 -11.55
CA GLU A 14 5.88 -23.36 -10.65
C GLU A 14 6.23 -22.08 -11.43
N GLU A 15 5.47 -21.01 -11.19
CA GLU A 15 5.78 -19.69 -11.69
C GLU A 15 6.59 -18.91 -10.65
N ASN A 16 7.70 -18.29 -11.05
CA ASN A 16 8.54 -17.52 -10.12
C ASN A 16 7.87 -16.24 -9.64
N ASN A 17 7.04 -15.60 -10.49
CA ASN A 17 6.39 -14.33 -10.17
C ASN A 17 4.88 -14.39 -10.40
N PRO A 18 4.13 -15.23 -9.66
CA PRO A 18 2.71 -15.39 -9.89
C PRO A 18 1.97 -14.09 -9.56
N LYS A 19 0.94 -13.80 -10.35
CA LYS A 19 0.08 -12.64 -10.15
C LYS A 19 -1.24 -13.05 -9.51
N TYR A 20 -1.56 -12.46 -8.37
CA TYR A 20 -2.84 -12.68 -7.70
C TYR A 20 -3.48 -11.35 -7.35
N LEU A 21 -4.74 -11.16 -7.76
CA LEU A 21 -5.48 -9.90 -7.61
C LEU A 21 -4.64 -8.69 -8.02
N GLY A 22 -3.98 -8.76 -9.19
CA GLY A 22 -3.13 -7.68 -9.70
C GLY A 22 -1.80 -7.45 -9.00
N ILE A 23 -1.52 -8.11 -7.87
CA ILE A 23 -0.26 -8.05 -7.13
C ILE A 23 0.68 -9.13 -7.63
N THR A 24 1.93 -8.75 -7.91
CA THR A 24 2.97 -9.69 -8.38
C THR A 24 3.81 -10.14 -7.19
N PHE A 25 3.82 -11.44 -6.92
CA PHE A 25 4.59 -12.01 -5.82
C PHE A 25 6.00 -12.34 -6.27
N ASP A 26 6.99 -12.11 -5.42
CA ASP A 26 8.35 -12.60 -5.64
C ASP A 26 8.59 -13.81 -4.71
N PRO A 27 9.48 -14.76 -5.03
CA PRO A 27 9.77 -15.92 -4.16
C PRO A 27 10.23 -15.52 -2.75
N ARG A 28 10.84 -14.34 -2.62
CA ARG A 28 11.34 -13.79 -1.35
C ARG A 28 10.40 -12.73 -0.74
N LEU A 29 9.23 -12.51 -1.33
CA LEU A 29 8.27 -11.46 -0.96
C LEU A 29 8.93 -10.09 -0.82
N THR A 30 9.93 -9.80 -1.64
CA THR A 30 10.64 -8.51 -1.65
C THR A 30 9.79 -7.38 -2.23
N TRP A 31 8.74 -7.75 -2.97
CA TRP A 31 7.84 -6.85 -3.69
C TRP A 31 8.55 -5.99 -4.73
N LYS A 32 9.75 -6.42 -5.16
CA LYS A 32 10.58 -5.66 -6.09
C LYS A 32 9.91 -5.60 -7.45
N THR A 33 9.50 -6.75 -7.99
CA THR A 33 8.86 -6.84 -9.32
C THR A 33 7.55 -6.07 -9.35
N HIS A 34 6.74 -6.16 -8.29
CA HIS A 34 5.50 -5.40 -8.14
C HIS A 34 5.75 -3.89 -8.11
N ILE A 35 6.67 -3.44 -7.26
CA ILE A 35 7.03 -2.02 -7.14
C ILE A 35 7.61 -1.48 -8.45
N ASP A 36 8.47 -2.24 -9.12
CA ASP A 36 9.05 -1.85 -10.41
C ASP A 36 7.96 -1.68 -11.47
N THR A 37 6.96 -2.56 -11.48
CA THR A 37 5.80 -2.44 -12.36
C THR A 37 4.97 -1.20 -12.04
N CYS A 38 4.68 -0.93 -10.76
CA CYS A 38 3.97 0.28 -10.32
C CYS A 38 4.76 1.55 -10.66
N HIS A 39 6.08 1.53 -10.49
CA HIS A 39 6.98 2.61 -10.84
C HIS A 39 6.94 2.94 -12.33
N GLN A 40 7.11 1.94 -13.20
CA GLN A 40 7.06 2.15 -14.66
C GLN A 40 5.70 2.69 -15.10
N LYS A 41 4.60 2.09 -14.62
CA LYS A 41 3.25 2.59 -14.90
C LYS A 41 3.06 4.02 -14.39
N GLY A 42 3.57 4.33 -13.22
CA GLY A 42 3.57 5.67 -12.63
C GLY A 42 4.27 6.69 -13.52
N LEU A 43 5.48 6.37 -13.98
CA LEU A 43 6.25 7.23 -14.89
C LEU A 43 5.51 7.48 -16.21
N THR A 44 4.93 6.44 -16.82
CA THR A 44 4.12 6.61 -18.04
C THR A 44 2.96 7.58 -17.82
N ARG A 45 2.26 7.48 -16.68
CA ARG A 45 1.17 8.40 -16.33
C ARG A 45 1.66 9.81 -16.04
N THR A 46 2.84 9.94 -15.43
CA THR A 46 3.50 11.24 -15.21
C THR A 46 3.89 11.94 -16.50
N CYS A 47 4.24 11.21 -17.57
CA CYS A 47 4.46 11.81 -18.88
C CYS A 47 3.19 12.50 -19.41
N ILE A 48 2.03 11.89 -19.22
CA ILE A 48 0.73 12.48 -19.60
C ILE A 48 0.46 13.74 -18.76
N LEU A 49 0.66 13.66 -17.44
CA LEU A 49 0.48 14.81 -16.55
C LEU A 49 1.40 15.99 -16.96
N ARG A 50 2.64 15.69 -17.36
CA ARG A 50 3.59 16.70 -17.85
C ARG A 50 3.12 17.38 -19.13
N LYS A 51 2.50 16.63 -20.05
CA LYS A 51 1.93 17.21 -21.26
C LYS A 51 0.75 18.14 -20.95
N LEU A 52 -0.06 17.80 -19.95
CA LEU A 52 -1.19 18.63 -19.50
C LEU A 52 -0.75 19.93 -18.81
N ALA A 53 0.41 19.92 -18.15
CA ALA A 53 0.93 21.07 -17.42
C ALA A 53 1.63 22.12 -18.32
N GLY A 54 1.53 22.03 -19.65
CA GLY A 54 2.35 22.77 -20.63
C GLY A 54 2.63 24.25 -20.33
N LEU A 55 3.73 24.78 -20.88
CA LEU A 55 4.25 26.11 -20.52
C LEU A 55 3.35 27.30 -20.95
N GLU A 56 2.64 27.17 -22.07
CA GLU A 56 1.86 28.28 -22.66
C GLU A 56 0.34 28.15 -22.45
N TRP A 57 -0.19 26.92 -22.46
CA TRP A 57 -1.62 26.61 -22.35
C TRP A 57 -1.89 25.52 -21.30
N GLY A 58 -1.04 25.46 -20.28
CA GLY A 58 -1.09 24.44 -19.23
C GLY A 58 -2.36 24.50 -18.38
N ALA A 59 -2.75 23.34 -17.87
CA ALA A 59 -3.84 23.23 -16.91
C ALA A 59 -3.49 23.87 -15.55
N ASP A 60 -4.51 24.40 -14.87
CA ASP A 60 -4.36 24.93 -13.51
C ASP A 60 -3.81 23.87 -12.54
N SER A 61 -3.06 24.34 -11.53
CA SER A 61 -2.44 23.48 -10.51
C SER A 61 -3.47 22.61 -9.79
N ASN A 62 -4.70 23.09 -9.58
CA ASN A 62 -5.76 22.28 -8.99
C ASN A 62 -6.21 21.13 -9.90
N ILE A 63 -6.28 21.36 -11.22
CA ILE A 63 -6.61 20.32 -12.20
C ILE A 63 -5.50 19.29 -12.23
N LEU A 64 -4.23 19.73 -12.27
CA LEU A 64 -3.08 18.82 -12.23
C LEU A 64 -3.04 17.99 -10.95
N LYS A 65 -3.35 18.60 -9.79
CA LYS A 65 -3.48 17.90 -8.51
C LYS A 65 -4.59 16.86 -8.53
N LYS A 66 -5.77 17.20 -9.06
CA LYS A 66 -6.91 16.27 -9.20
C LYS A 66 -6.54 15.11 -10.11
N THR A 67 -5.95 15.40 -11.27
CA THR A 67 -5.48 14.37 -12.21
C THR A 67 -4.42 13.47 -11.57
N TYR A 68 -3.43 14.03 -10.88
CA TYR A 68 -2.45 13.23 -10.13
C TYR A 68 -3.13 12.29 -9.13
N THR A 69 -4.06 12.83 -8.33
CA THR A 69 -4.72 12.08 -7.25
C THR A 69 -5.65 10.99 -7.78
N GLY A 70 -6.35 11.22 -8.90
CA GLY A 70 -7.25 10.25 -9.51
C GLY A 70 -6.57 9.27 -10.48
N TYR A 71 -5.47 9.66 -11.10
CA TYR A 71 -4.86 8.88 -12.18
C TYR A 71 -3.50 8.28 -11.80
N VAL A 72 -2.56 9.07 -11.27
CA VAL A 72 -1.21 8.56 -10.99
C VAL A 72 -1.18 7.84 -9.64
N ARG A 73 -1.71 8.48 -8.59
CA ARG A 73 -1.64 8.01 -7.20
C ARG A 73 -2.17 6.58 -7.01
N PRO A 74 -3.33 6.18 -7.57
CA PRO A 74 -3.87 4.84 -7.32
C PRO A 74 -2.97 3.71 -7.82
N VAL A 75 -2.17 3.94 -8.86
CA VAL A 75 -1.20 2.96 -9.37
C VAL A 75 -0.02 2.80 -8.44
N LEU A 76 0.46 3.92 -7.90
CA LEU A 76 1.58 3.94 -6.96
C LEU A 76 1.20 3.24 -5.65
N GLU A 77 -0.02 3.46 -5.17
CA GLU A 77 -0.50 2.97 -3.87
C GLU A 77 -1.16 1.59 -3.94
N TYR A 78 -1.25 0.99 -5.12
CA TYR A 78 -1.88 -0.31 -5.29
C TYR A 78 -1.12 -1.42 -4.56
N GLY A 79 -1.80 -2.09 -3.62
CA GLY A 79 -1.19 -3.15 -2.81
C GLY A 79 -0.26 -2.63 -1.70
N VAL A 80 -0.39 -1.37 -1.27
CA VAL A 80 0.44 -0.78 -0.21
C VAL A 80 0.45 -1.57 1.09
N THR A 81 -0.63 -2.28 1.41
CA THR A 81 -0.72 -3.19 2.57
C THR A 81 0.23 -4.39 2.46
N SER A 82 0.58 -4.77 1.23
CA SER A 82 1.54 -5.85 0.94
C SER A 82 2.96 -5.31 0.85
N TRP A 83 3.20 -4.34 -0.04
CA TRP A 83 4.54 -3.85 -0.33
C TRP A 83 5.01 -2.71 0.57
N GLY A 84 4.15 -2.13 1.43
CA GLY A 84 4.53 -1.03 2.33
C GLY A 84 5.70 -1.38 3.27
N MET A 85 5.93 -2.67 3.47
CA MET A 85 7.05 -3.26 4.23
C MET A 85 8.25 -3.68 3.36
N ALA A 86 8.29 -3.23 2.11
CA ALA A 86 9.43 -3.46 1.24
C ALA A 86 10.66 -2.70 1.76
N ALA A 87 11.83 -3.10 1.29
CA ALA A 87 13.06 -2.37 1.60
C ALA A 87 12.92 -0.89 1.23
N LYS A 88 13.52 0.00 2.04
CA LYS A 88 13.49 1.46 1.83
C LYS A 88 13.89 1.84 0.40
N SER A 89 14.87 1.15 -0.17
CA SER A 89 15.33 1.34 -1.55
C SER A 89 14.24 1.08 -2.60
N ASN A 90 13.37 0.10 -2.39
CA ASN A 90 12.25 -0.17 -3.29
C ASN A 90 11.16 0.87 -3.12
N VAL A 91 10.79 1.20 -1.87
CA VAL A 91 9.78 2.24 -1.59
C VAL A 91 10.18 3.59 -2.18
N GLN A 92 11.48 3.92 -2.13
CA GLN A 92 12.03 5.16 -2.69
C GLN A 92 11.74 5.33 -4.18
N LYS A 93 11.62 4.24 -4.96
CA LYS A 93 11.25 4.30 -6.38
C LYS A 93 9.88 4.93 -6.54
N VAL A 94 8.89 4.46 -5.77
CA VAL A 94 7.52 5.00 -5.81
C VAL A 94 7.48 6.44 -5.30
N ILE A 95 8.27 6.77 -4.25
CA ILE A 95 8.40 8.16 -3.74
C ILE A 95 8.94 9.08 -4.83
N SER A 96 9.92 8.63 -5.61
CA SER A 96 10.52 9.43 -6.67
C SER A 96 9.49 9.88 -7.71
N VAL A 97 8.50 9.02 -8.01
CA VAL A 97 7.39 9.38 -8.91
C VAL A 97 6.52 10.45 -8.28
N GLN A 98 6.10 10.33 -7.01
CA GLN A 98 5.36 11.41 -6.33
C GLN A 98 6.15 12.72 -6.40
N ASN A 99 7.45 12.71 -6.06
CA ASN A 99 8.30 13.89 -6.08
C ASN A 99 8.35 14.56 -7.46
N GLN A 100 8.39 13.75 -8.53
CA GLN A 100 8.35 14.27 -9.90
C GLN A 100 7.00 14.91 -10.23
N ASN A 101 5.89 14.31 -9.81
CA ASN A 101 4.56 14.90 -10.04
C ASN A 101 4.34 16.16 -9.21
N LEU A 102 4.86 16.23 -7.98
CA LEU A 102 4.79 17.44 -7.16
C LEU A 102 5.43 18.64 -7.88
N ARG A 103 6.61 18.45 -8.46
CA ARG A 103 7.28 19.51 -9.25
C ARG A 103 6.49 19.91 -10.49
N ILE A 104 5.81 18.97 -11.15
CA ILE A 104 4.95 19.28 -12.30
C ILE A 104 3.73 20.10 -11.85
N ILE A 105 3.11 19.74 -10.72
CA ILE A 105 1.91 20.42 -10.20
C ILE A 105 2.24 21.83 -9.70
N THR A 106 3.37 22.01 -9.00
CA THR A 106 3.74 23.30 -8.41
C THR A 106 4.59 24.18 -9.33
N GLY A 107 5.13 23.63 -10.42
CA GLY A 107 6.16 24.31 -11.23
C GLY A 107 7.50 24.48 -10.49
N GLY A 108 7.70 23.78 -9.36
CA GLY A 108 8.87 23.97 -8.50
C GLY A 108 10.19 23.51 -9.13
N MET A 109 11.26 24.27 -8.88
CA MET A 109 12.63 23.92 -9.28
C MET A 109 13.08 22.61 -8.63
N LYS A 110 14.09 21.94 -9.22
CA LYS A 110 14.65 20.69 -8.66
C LYS A 110 15.27 20.89 -7.26
N SER A 111 15.77 22.08 -6.96
CA SER A 111 16.34 22.46 -5.66
C SER A 111 15.29 22.67 -4.57
N THR A 112 14.02 22.91 -4.92
CA THR A 112 12.96 23.15 -3.94
C THR A 112 12.74 21.88 -3.09
N PRO A 113 12.74 22.00 -1.75
CA PRO A 113 12.49 20.87 -0.85
C PRO A 113 11.10 20.26 -1.07
N ILE A 114 11.01 18.93 -1.03
CA ILE A 114 9.75 18.19 -1.27
C ILE A 114 8.65 18.59 -0.29
N ARG A 115 8.98 18.73 1.00
CA ARG A 115 8.03 19.08 2.06
C ARG A 115 7.33 20.42 1.82
N ILE A 116 8.03 21.39 1.23
CA ILE A 116 7.46 22.69 0.87
C ILE A 116 6.43 22.53 -0.26
N MET A 117 6.77 21.74 -1.29
CA MET A 117 5.83 21.47 -2.39
C MET A 117 4.61 20.65 -1.93
N GLU A 118 4.80 19.71 -1.00
CA GLU A 118 3.70 18.96 -0.37
C GLU A 118 2.74 19.89 0.38
N SER A 119 3.28 20.83 1.17
CA SER A 119 2.49 21.84 1.87
C SER A 119 1.76 22.76 0.90
N GLN A 120 2.45 23.30 -0.10
CA GLN A 120 1.88 24.22 -1.10
C GLN A 120 0.78 23.57 -1.94
N SER A 121 1.00 22.34 -2.41
CA SER A 121 0.00 21.59 -3.20
C SER A 121 -1.08 20.95 -2.32
N GLN A 122 -0.93 20.98 -0.99
CA GLN A 122 -1.72 20.23 -0.02
C GLN A 122 -1.86 18.75 -0.42
N ILE A 123 -0.73 18.14 -0.79
CA ILE A 123 -0.60 16.71 -1.05
C ILE A 123 0.24 16.13 0.08
N GLU A 124 -0.36 15.20 0.84
CA GLU A 124 0.31 14.47 1.93
C GLU A 124 1.57 13.72 1.43
N SER A 125 2.52 13.44 2.31
CA SER A 125 3.63 12.55 1.98
C SER A 125 3.12 11.16 1.66
N MET A 126 3.75 10.49 0.70
CA MET A 126 3.42 9.09 0.40
C MET A 126 3.71 8.17 1.59
N LEU A 127 4.75 8.49 2.38
CA LEU A 127 5.11 7.72 3.57
C LEU A 127 4.00 7.78 4.62
N ASP A 128 3.49 8.98 4.91
CA ASP A 128 2.40 9.17 5.87
C ASP A 128 1.14 8.42 5.42
N ARG A 129 0.81 8.47 4.12
CA ARG A 129 -0.31 7.70 3.55
C ARG A 129 -0.12 6.19 3.66
N ARG A 130 1.08 5.70 3.36
CA ARG A 130 1.43 4.29 3.52
C ARG A 130 1.26 3.88 4.97
N ASP A 131 1.80 4.65 5.90
CA ASP A 131 1.81 4.34 7.33
C ASP A 131 0.39 4.33 7.87
N ARG A 132 -0.43 5.32 7.50
CA ARG A 132 -1.87 5.32 7.79
C ARG A 132 -2.59 4.07 7.28
N LYS A 133 -2.28 3.60 6.08
CA LYS A 133 -2.85 2.35 5.53
C LYS A 133 -2.38 1.11 6.32
N LEU A 134 -1.10 1.04 6.68
CA LEU A 134 -0.56 -0.06 7.49
C LEU A 134 -1.17 -0.10 8.89
N LEU A 135 -1.36 1.07 9.51
CA LEU A 135 -2.02 1.20 10.81
C LEU A 135 -3.48 0.79 10.73
N THR A 136 -4.19 1.20 9.69
CA THR A 136 -5.58 0.78 9.43
C THR A 136 -5.69 -0.75 9.33
N GLU A 137 -4.75 -1.43 8.65
CA GLU A 137 -4.76 -2.89 8.60
C GLU A 137 -4.41 -3.52 9.97
N ARG A 138 -3.46 -2.94 10.69
CA ARG A 138 -3.10 -3.40 12.04
C ARG A 138 -4.30 -3.32 12.99
N THR A 139 -5.05 -2.21 12.98
CA THR A 139 -6.22 -2.03 13.83
C THR A 139 -7.33 -3.01 13.47
N LYS A 140 -7.58 -3.26 12.18
CA LYS A 140 -8.52 -4.31 11.73
C LYS A 140 -8.16 -5.67 12.30
N TYR A 141 -6.89 -6.07 12.21
CA TYR A 141 -6.45 -7.36 12.75
C TYR A 141 -6.55 -7.41 14.28
N LYS A 142 -6.27 -6.31 15.00
CA LYS A 142 -6.53 -6.23 16.46
C LYS A 142 -8.01 -6.38 16.77
N ALA A 143 -8.89 -5.81 15.95
CA ALA A 143 -10.33 -5.89 16.12
C ALA A 143 -10.95 -7.24 15.68
N GLN A 144 -10.18 -8.21 15.16
CA GLN A 144 -10.68 -9.51 14.71
C GLN A 144 -10.11 -10.69 15.53
N PRO A 145 -10.65 -11.00 16.72
CA PRO A 145 -10.11 -12.04 17.61
C PRO A 145 -9.98 -13.43 16.97
N THR A 146 -10.86 -13.74 16.01
CA THR A 146 -10.92 -15.03 15.30
C THR A 146 -9.75 -15.24 14.34
N SER A 147 -9.09 -14.16 13.87
CA SER A 147 -8.06 -14.23 12.84
C SER A 147 -6.71 -14.74 13.38
N LYS A 148 -5.98 -15.53 12.57
CA LYS A 148 -4.58 -15.90 12.88
C LYS A 148 -3.68 -14.67 13.01
N MET A 149 -3.98 -13.58 12.29
CA MET A 149 -3.20 -12.34 12.36
C MET A 149 -3.41 -11.61 13.69
N HIS A 150 -4.58 -11.71 14.32
CA HIS A 150 -4.83 -11.14 15.66
C HIS A 150 -3.86 -11.73 16.68
N LYS A 151 -3.77 -13.06 16.74
CA LYS A 151 -2.82 -13.77 17.60
C LYS A 151 -1.37 -13.32 17.31
N ARG A 152 -1.01 -13.17 16.04
CA ARG A 152 0.35 -12.77 15.62
C ARG A 152 0.72 -11.32 15.97
N ILE A 153 -0.25 -10.40 15.96
CA ILE A 153 0.00 -8.99 16.30
C ILE A 153 0.17 -8.79 17.80
N ASN A 154 -0.56 -9.56 18.61
CA ASN A 154 -0.46 -9.52 20.06
C ASN A 154 0.80 -10.26 20.56
N ASN A 155 1.13 -11.40 19.95
CA ASN A 155 2.27 -12.23 20.33
C ASN A 155 3.40 -12.15 19.30
N LEU A 156 4.26 -11.14 19.43
CA LEU A 156 5.43 -10.96 18.57
C LEU A 156 6.58 -11.91 18.97
N ASN A 157 6.92 -12.84 18.09
CA ASN A 157 8.09 -13.71 18.29
C ASN A 157 9.40 -12.95 18.06
N LYS A 158 10.46 -13.33 18.78
CA LYS A 158 11.84 -12.95 18.44
C LYS A 158 12.14 -13.51 17.04
N GLY A 159 12.21 -12.63 16.05
CA GLY A 159 12.26 -13.01 14.64
C GLY A 159 13.54 -13.78 14.31
N ARG A 160 13.41 -14.95 13.65
CA ARG A 160 14.53 -15.69 13.06
C ARG A 160 15.20 -14.93 11.92
N LEU A 161 14.44 -14.11 11.19
CA LEU A 161 14.92 -13.36 10.03
C LEU A 161 15.29 -11.92 10.41
N LYS A 162 16.36 -11.40 9.81
CA LYS A 162 16.78 -9.98 9.96
C LYS A 162 15.77 -8.99 9.39
N ARG A 163 14.90 -9.43 8.48
CA ARG A 163 13.84 -8.60 7.90
C ARG A 163 12.71 -8.38 8.90
N SER A 164 12.23 -7.14 8.97
CA SER A 164 11.02 -6.77 9.70
C SER A 164 9.79 -7.44 9.11
N SER A 165 8.91 -7.92 10.00
CA SER A 165 7.59 -8.43 9.62
C SER A 165 6.53 -7.35 9.79
N PHE A 166 5.35 -7.55 9.18
CA PHE A 166 4.24 -6.60 9.23
C PHE A 166 3.92 -6.22 10.67
N ALA A 167 3.81 -7.23 11.53
CA ALA A 167 3.45 -7.06 12.92
C ALA A 167 4.49 -6.25 13.71
N LYS A 168 5.78 -6.31 13.31
CA LYS A 168 6.87 -5.52 13.92
C LYS A 168 6.89 -4.08 13.39
N GLU A 169 6.87 -3.90 12.08
CA GLU A 169 6.89 -2.56 11.46
C GLU A 169 5.67 -1.73 11.83
N SER A 170 4.47 -2.31 11.71
CA SER A 170 3.25 -1.61 12.09
C SER A 170 3.20 -1.28 13.59
N LYS A 171 3.85 -2.07 14.45
CA LYS A 171 4.02 -1.73 15.88
C LYS A 171 4.98 -0.56 16.06
N LEU A 172 6.09 -0.52 15.33
CA LEU A 172 7.05 0.59 15.38
C LEU A 172 6.38 1.90 14.95
N ILE A 173 5.66 1.87 13.83
CA ILE A 173 4.89 3.02 13.34
C ILE A 173 3.83 3.43 14.38
N GLU A 174 3.13 2.48 15.00
CA GLU A 174 2.17 2.78 16.07
C GLU A 174 2.84 3.40 17.30
N THR A 175 4.03 2.94 17.69
CA THR A 175 4.76 3.53 18.81
C THR A 175 5.28 4.92 18.52
N GLU A 176 5.67 5.20 17.28
CA GLU A 176 6.13 6.53 16.82
C GLU A 176 4.97 7.55 16.75
N ASN A 177 3.71 7.09 16.66
CA ASN A 177 2.52 7.93 16.55
C ASN A 177 1.74 7.96 17.88
N GLU A 178 2.09 8.88 18.78
CA GLU A 178 1.49 9.02 20.12
C GLU A 178 -0.05 9.13 20.09
N ILE A 179 -0.60 9.88 19.13
CA ILE A 179 -2.06 10.10 18.97
C ILE A 179 -2.82 8.78 18.76
N ILE A 180 -2.22 7.78 18.13
CA ILE A 180 -2.90 6.51 17.79
C ILE A 180 -2.92 5.56 19.00
N GLN A 181 -2.01 5.75 19.96
CA GLN A 181 -1.98 4.93 21.19
C GLN A 181 -3.18 5.17 22.11
N GLU A 182 -3.85 6.31 21.98
CA GLU A 182 -5.03 6.66 22.79
C GLU A 182 -6.29 5.90 22.39
N ILE A 183 -6.36 5.33 21.18
CA ILE A 183 -7.47 4.49 20.71
C ILE A 183 -7.33 3.08 21.32
N LYS A 184 -7.51 2.98 22.64
CA LYS A 184 -7.36 1.72 23.39
C LYS A 184 -8.56 0.79 23.25
N ASN A 185 -9.76 1.34 23.08
CA ASN A 185 -11.00 0.58 23.04
C ASN A 185 -11.45 0.36 21.59
N LEU A 186 -10.87 -0.64 20.94
CA LEU A 186 -11.33 -1.08 19.62
C LEU A 186 -12.57 -1.95 19.79
N THR A 187 -13.69 -1.57 19.19
CA THR A 187 -14.85 -2.44 19.04
C THR A 187 -14.47 -3.64 18.15
N PRO A 188 -14.73 -4.88 18.58
CA PRO A 188 -14.50 -6.04 17.72
C PRO A 188 -15.29 -5.91 16.42
N LEU A 189 -14.64 -6.21 15.29
CA LEU A 189 -15.28 -6.24 13.98
C LEU A 189 -16.05 -7.55 13.83
N GLU A 190 -17.34 -7.45 13.56
CA GLU A 190 -18.15 -8.59 13.14
C GLU A 190 -17.57 -9.16 11.84
N THR A 191 -17.18 -10.43 11.87
CA THR A 191 -16.36 -11.03 10.81
C THR A 191 -17.22 -11.60 9.67
N HIS A 192 -18.47 -11.93 9.95
CA HIS A 192 -19.52 -12.35 9.03
C HIS A 192 -20.84 -12.36 9.81
N ALA A 193 -21.97 -12.21 9.11
CA ALA A 193 -23.26 -12.60 9.67
C ALA A 193 -23.19 -14.09 10.04
N SER A 194 -23.75 -14.48 11.19
CA SER A 194 -23.75 -15.88 11.66
C SER A 194 -24.31 -16.85 10.62
N THR A 195 -25.24 -16.35 9.80
CA THR A 195 -25.85 -17.03 8.67
C THR A 195 -25.30 -16.45 7.35
N PRO A 196 -24.68 -17.27 6.49
CA PRO A 196 -24.28 -16.83 5.17
C PRO A 196 -25.51 -16.44 4.32
N PRO A 197 -25.36 -15.50 3.36
CA PRO A 197 -26.48 -14.93 2.61
C PRO A 197 -27.33 -15.93 1.80
N TRP A 198 -26.77 -17.11 1.50
CA TRP A 198 -27.43 -18.17 0.76
C TRP A 198 -28.22 -19.15 1.64
N GLU A 199 -28.10 -19.05 2.96
CA GLU A 199 -28.85 -19.86 3.91
C GLU A 199 -30.21 -19.20 4.14
N LYS A 200 -31.27 -19.76 3.55
CA LYS A 200 -32.64 -19.22 3.70
C LYS A 200 -33.04 -19.33 5.17
N THR A 201 -33.23 -18.21 5.85
CA THR A 201 -33.90 -18.18 7.15
C THR A 201 -35.34 -18.64 6.94
N THR A 202 -35.64 -19.91 7.23
CA THR A 202 -37.03 -20.37 7.32
C THR A 202 -37.67 -19.64 8.50
N PRO A 203 -38.73 -18.83 8.30
CA PRO A 203 -39.47 -18.25 9.41
C PRO A 203 -40.12 -19.40 10.20
N ASN A 204 -39.95 -19.39 11.52
CA ASN A 204 -40.69 -20.25 12.45
C ASN A 204 -42.17 -19.85 12.51
#